data_AF-A0A7W1GHG9-F1
#
_entry.id   AF-A0A7W1GHG9-F1
#
_cell.length_a   1.000
_cell.length_b   1.000
_cell.length_c   1.000
_cell.angle_alpha   90.00
_cell.angle_beta   90.00
_cell.angle_gamma   90.00
#
_symmetry.space_group_name_H-M   'P 1'
#
loop_
_entity.id
_entity.type
_entity.pdbx_description
1 polymer ?
#
loop_
_entity_poly.entity_id
_entity_poly.type
_entity_poly.pdbx_seq_one_letter_code
_entity_poly.pdbx_strand_id
1 'polypeptide(L)'
;MLNKENTAGVCYEQIPAADENLSNANSTGAFVPHDREQQPPGQYGGRASTIEQALAVIVEPGAVVEMRVPKAGRYKTVSGYYTDLAKLAADAAKWSGEADGVYISLNPVNQALFARAANRCVAYAERTTQDEHITSRRWLFIDCDAKRPAGISATDDEHAAALQRAEEVRAFLRELGFPEPVYADSGNGGHLLYRVDLPNTAEVTALLKQCLAALRFRFDDTAIEIDSSTYNASRMIKLYGTLAAKGDDIPERPHRYTRLMNVPERLEVTSLELLQHLAATV
;
A
#
# COMPACT_ATOMS: atom_id res chain seq x y z
N MET A 1 38.88 7.30 67.97
CA MET A 1 40.26 7.63 67.54
C MET A 1 40.18 8.74 66.51
N LEU A 2 40.84 9.87 66.77
CA LEU A 2 41.50 10.84 65.87
C LEU A 2 40.90 11.09 64.46
N ASN A 3 40.84 12.29 63.87
CA ASN A 3 40.95 13.71 64.25
C ASN A 3 40.74 14.50 62.92
N LYS A 4 40.14 15.70 63.00
CA LYS A 4 40.45 16.97 62.26
C LYS A 4 40.47 17.01 60.71
N GLU A 5 39.61 17.82 60.07
CA GLU A 5 39.80 19.24 59.64
C GLU A 5 40.88 19.47 58.54
N ASN A 6 40.47 19.91 57.33
CA ASN A 6 40.96 21.11 56.61
C ASN A 6 40.21 21.27 55.26
N THR A 7 39.38 22.27 54.97
CA THR A 7 39.57 23.70 54.56
C THR A 7 40.20 23.98 53.18
N ALA A 8 39.42 24.75 52.39
CA ALA A 8 39.76 25.78 51.39
C ALA A 8 40.16 25.42 49.93
N GLY A 9 39.47 26.07 48.98
CA GLY A 9 39.88 26.18 47.57
C GLY A 9 38.78 26.75 46.66
N VAL A 10 38.59 28.08 46.69
CA VAL A 10 37.73 28.84 45.76
C VAL A 10 38.50 29.13 44.48
N CYS A 11 37.89 28.97 43.30
CA CYS A 11 38.22 29.77 42.10
C CYS A 11 36.97 29.96 41.23
N TYR A 12 36.60 31.24 41.09
CA TYR A 12 35.64 31.81 40.14
C TYR A 12 36.37 32.11 38.82
N GLU A 13 35.81 31.71 37.68
CA GLU A 13 36.04 32.36 36.37
C GLU A 13 34.68 32.37 35.64
N GLN A 14 33.95 33.47 35.69
CA GLN A 14 33.89 34.54 34.69
C GLN A 14 33.32 34.12 33.32
N ILE A 15 32.04 34.45 33.19
CA ILE A 15 31.21 34.49 31.98
C ILE A 15 31.58 35.75 31.17
N PRO A 16 31.66 35.69 29.82
CA PRO A 16 31.33 36.83 28.98
C PRO A 16 29.93 36.67 28.37
N ALA A 17 29.13 37.72 28.53
CA ALA A 17 27.85 37.92 27.87
C ALA A 17 28.04 38.67 26.54
N ALA A 18 27.27 38.28 25.53
CA ALA A 18 26.77 39.04 24.36
C ALA A 18 26.16 38.00 23.40
N ASP A 19 25.04 38.17 22.72
CA ASP A 19 24.16 39.31 22.53
C ASP A 19 22.80 38.78 22.06
N GLU A 20 21.74 39.54 22.31
CA GLU A 20 20.36 39.23 21.93
C GLU A 20 20.08 39.43 20.43
N ASN A 21 18.97 38.82 20.00
CA ASN A 21 18.18 39.05 18.79
C ASN A 21 18.62 38.37 17.48
N LEU A 22 17.81 37.41 17.03
CA LEU A 22 16.86 37.67 15.94
C LEU A 22 15.89 36.49 15.69
N SER A 23 14.60 36.85 15.79
CA SER A 23 13.45 36.32 15.03
C SER A 23 13.08 34.84 15.09
N ASN A 24 11.96 34.59 15.78
CA ASN A 24 10.98 33.56 15.46
C ASN A 24 10.66 33.52 13.96
N ALA A 25 10.80 32.35 13.35
CA ALA A 25 10.09 31.99 12.13
C ALA A 25 9.55 30.57 12.28
N ASN A 26 8.23 30.46 12.44
CA ASN A 26 7.47 29.22 12.24
C ASN A 26 7.73 28.71 10.82
N SER A 27 8.62 27.74 10.66
CA SER A 27 8.75 26.97 9.43
C SER A 27 7.80 25.77 9.50
N THR A 28 6.72 25.81 8.72
CA THR A 28 5.96 24.62 8.32
C THR A 28 6.94 23.62 7.73
N GLY A 29 7.30 22.59 8.49
CA GLY A 29 8.30 21.60 8.12
C GLY A 29 7.83 20.77 6.93
N ALA A 30 8.22 21.20 5.73
CA ALA A 30 8.14 20.37 4.55
C ALA A 30 9.11 19.18 4.73
N PHE A 31 8.60 17.97 4.52
CA PHE A 31 9.38 16.74 4.53
C PHE A 31 10.37 16.76 3.35
N VAL A 32 11.66 16.55 3.65
CA VAL A 32 12.72 16.32 2.67
C VAL A 32 13.31 14.94 2.97
N PRO A 33 13.09 13.91 2.14
CA PRO A 33 13.64 12.58 2.36
C PRO A 33 15.15 12.54 2.10
N HIS A 34 15.86 11.66 2.82
CA HIS A 34 17.28 11.41 2.65
C HIS A 34 17.53 10.51 1.43
N ASP A 35 18.33 11.00 0.48
CA ASP A 35 18.80 10.22 -0.68
C ASP A 35 19.56 8.96 -0.24
N ARG A 36 19.10 7.78 -0.69
CA ARG A 36 19.90 6.55 -0.71
C ARG A 36 19.86 5.89 -2.09
N GLU A 37 21.10 5.69 -2.57
CA GLU A 37 21.60 4.88 -3.69
C GLU A 37 21.07 5.12 -5.12
N GLN A 38 22.01 5.54 -5.97
CA GLN A 38 21.86 5.76 -7.41
C GLN A 38 21.92 4.42 -8.14
N GLN A 39 20.83 4.07 -8.83
CA GLN A 39 20.79 2.96 -9.80
C GLN A 39 21.54 3.35 -11.10
N PRO A 40 22.14 2.38 -11.82
CA PRO A 40 22.91 2.66 -13.04
C PRO A 40 22.02 3.22 -14.16
N PRO A 41 22.57 4.11 -15.03
CA PRO A 41 21.78 4.84 -16.01
C PRO A 41 21.51 3.92 -17.20
N GLY A 42 20.23 3.60 -17.46
CA GLY A 42 19.92 2.86 -18.68
C GLY A 42 18.48 2.48 -19.00
N GLN A 43 17.52 2.49 -18.08
CA GLN A 43 16.18 2.00 -18.44
C GLN A 43 15.04 2.53 -17.54
N TYR A 44 14.05 3.15 -18.19
CA TYR A 44 12.75 3.61 -17.71
C TYR A 44 12.74 4.92 -16.89
N GLY A 45 11.72 5.76 -17.12
CA GLY A 45 11.55 7.06 -16.45
C GLY A 45 11.59 6.92 -14.93
N GLY A 46 11.87 8.02 -14.22
CA GLY A 46 12.02 8.01 -12.75
C GLY A 46 10.85 7.34 -12.02
N ARG A 47 11.07 6.86 -10.79
CA ARG A 47 10.11 6.05 -9.99
C ARG A 47 8.66 6.57 -10.00
N ALA A 48 8.47 7.89 -9.99
CA ALA A 48 7.14 8.50 -10.10
C ALA A 48 6.42 8.11 -11.41
N SER A 49 7.11 7.99 -12.54
CA SER A 49 6.52 7.55 -13.81
C SER A 49 6.06 6.10 -13.79
N THR A 50 6.81 5.19 -13.16
CA THR A 50 6.38 3.79 -12.96
C THR A 50 5.12 3.73 -12.10
N ILE A 51 5.07 4.52 -11.03
CA ILE A 51 3.89 4.60 -10.15
C ILE A 51 2.70 5.18 -10.93
N GLU A 52 2.89 6.22 -11.72
CA GLU A 52 1.84 6.84 -12.53
C GLU A 52 1.26 5.87 -13.57
N GLN A 53 2.10 5.10 -14.25
CA GLN A 53 1.67 4.05 -15.17
C GLN A 53 0.83 2.99 -14.45
N ALA A 54 1.23 2.59 -13.25
CA ALA A 54 0.44 1.64 -12.46
C ALA A 54 -0.91 2.23 -12.03
N LEU A 55 -0.94 3.49 -11.60
CA LEU A 55 -2.18 4.19 -11.26
C LEU A 55 -3.14 4.23 -12.45
N ALA A 56 -2.65 4.51 -13.65
CA ALA A 56 -3.49 4.58 -14.86
C ALA A 56 -4.17 3.24 -15.21
N VAL A 57 -3.62 2.10 -14.78
CA VAL A 57 -4.24 0.77 -14.97
C VAL A 57 -5.30 0.49 -13.92
N ILE A 58 -5.05 0.86 -12.65
CA ILE A 58 -5.89 0.47 -11.51
C ILE A 58 -7.03 1.45 -11.26
N VAL A 59 -6.77 2.74 -11.44
CA VAL A 59 -7.69 3.83 -11.08
C VAL A 59 -8.66 4.08 -12.22
N GLU A 60 -9.96 4.11 -11.90
CA GLU A 60 -10.98 4.53 -12.87
C GLU A 60 -10.75 5.99 -13.29
N PRO A 61 -10.69 6.28 -14.60
CA PRO A 61 -10.46 7.64 -15.08
C PRO A 61 -11.44 8.66 -14.49
N GLY A 62 -10.92 9.76 -13.95
CA GLY A 62 -11.71 10.83 -13.33
C GLY A 62 -12.22 10.54 -11.91
N ALA A 63 -11.94 9.36 -11.35
CA ALA A 63 -12.28 9.05 -9.96
C ALA A 63 -11.37 9.81 -8.98
N VAL A 64 -11.89 10.03 -7.77
CA VAL A 64 -11.07 10.41 -6.62
C VAL A 64 -10.49 9.15 -6.00
N VAL A 65 -9.20 9.18 -5.68
CA VAL A 65 -8.47 8.07 -5.05
C VAL A 65 -7.84 8.54 -3.75
N GLU A 66 -7.98 7.75 -2.70
CA GLU A 66 -7.20 7.94 -1.48
C GLU A 66 -5.84 7.26 -1.60
N MET A 67 -4.74 7.97 -1.33
CA MET A 67 -3.46 7.37 -0.98
C MET A 67 -3.35 7.29 0.55
N ARG A 68 -2.86 6.18 1.10
CA ARG A 68 -2.66 6.01 2.54
C ARG A 68 -1.33 5.32 2.84
N VAL A 69 -0.64 5.81 3.86
CA VAL A 69 0.54 5.18 4.46
C VAL A 69 0.22 4.93 5.93
N PRO A 70 -0.23 3.72 6.28
CA PRO A 70 -0.52 3.37 7.67
C PRO A 70 0.78 3.24 8.47
N LYS A 71 0.73 3.53 9.77
CA LYS A 71 1.84 3.32 10.71
C LYS A 71 3.18 3.94 10.23
N ALA A 72 3.13 5.13 9.62
CA ALA A 72 4.28 5.90 9.14
C ALA A 72 5.10 6.53 10.30
N GLY A 73 5.52 5.70 11.26
CA GLY A 73 6.29 6.09 12.44
C GLY A 73 5.66 7.26 13.19
N ARG A 74 6.45 8.33 13.39
CA ARG A 74 5.99 9.53 14.12
C ARG A 74 4.77 10.18 13.49
N TYR A 75 4.57 10.04 12.17
CA TYR A 75 3.47 10.66 11.41
C TYR A 75 2.13 9.92 11.52
N LYS A 76 2.08 8.79 12.24
CA LYS A 76 0.92 7.90 12.37
C LYS A 76 0.37 7.50 10.99
N THR A 77 -0.88 7.78 10.68
CA THR A 77 -1.45 7.55 9.36
C THR A 77 -1.26 8.79 8.51
N VAL A 78 -0.61 8.63 7.36
CA VAL A 78 -0.58 9.65 6.32
C VAL A 78 -1.66 9.32 5.30
N SER A 79 -2.47 10.30 4.90
CA SER A 79 -3.52 10.10 3.90
C SER A 79 -3.65 11.32 2.98
N GLY A 80 -4.02 11.11 1.72
CA GLY A 80 -4.26 12.16 0.73
C GLY A 80 -5.34 11.76 -0.27
N TYR A 81 -6.01 12.72 -0.90
CA TYR A 81 -7.10 12.46 -1.84
C TYR A 81 -6.82 13.13 -3.18
N TYR A 82 -6.80 12.36 -4.26
CA TYR A 82 -6.24 12.79 -5.53
C TYR A 82 -7.22 12.63 -6.69
N THR A 83 -7.21 13.61 -7.58
CA THR A 83 -7.72 13.54 -8.96
C THR A 83 -6.58 13.67 -9.97
N ASP A 84 -5.40 14.11 -9.52
CA ASP A 84 -4.18 14.27 -10.30
C ASP A 84 -3.22 13.11 -9.96
N LEU A 85 -3.11 12.14 -10.87
CA LEU A 85 -2.32 10.92 -10.65
C LEU A 85 -0.81 11.20 -10.63
N ALA A 86 -0.33 12.24 -11.32
CA ALA A 86 1.07 12.62 -11.27
C ALA A 86 1.44 13.16 -9.88
N LYS A 87 0.56 13.93 -9.24
CA LYS A 87 0.74 14.37 -7.85
C LYS A 87 0.67 13.22 -6.86
N LEU A 88 -0.25 12.28 -7.05
CA LEU A 88 -0.31 11.06 -6.24
C LEU A 88 1.02 10.29 -6.36
N ALA A 89 1.50 10.05 -7.58
CA ALA A 89 2.74 9.36 -7.83
C ALA A 89 3.96 10.05 -7.21
N ALA A 90 4.03 11.38 -7.28
CA ALA A 90 5.10 12.16 -6.65
C ALA A 90 5.09 12.04 -5.12
N ASP A 91 3.92 12.11 -4.48
CA ASP A 91 3.82 11.94 -3.02
C ASP A 91 4.08 10.48 -2.61
N ALA A 92 3.58 9.50 -3.36
CA ALA A 92 3.87 8.09 -3.14
C ALA A 92 5.36 7.76 -3.22
N ALA A 93 6.07 8.35 -4.19
CA ALA A 93 7.51 8.17 -4.35
C ALA A 93 8.31 8.64 -3.13
N LYS A 94 7.86 9.72 -2.46
CA LYS A 94 8.48 10.23 -1.22
C LYS A 94 8.29 9.30 -0.03
N TRP A 95 7.18 8.57 0.02
CA TRP A 95 6.86 7.64 1.11
C TRP A 95 7.32 6.21 0.87
N SER A 96 7.73 5.87 -0.36
CA SER A 96 8.25 4.55 -0.70
C SER A 96 9.53 4.26 0.08
N GLY A 97 9.47 3.28 0.99
CA GLY A 97 10.60 2.90 1.86
C GLY A 97 10.66 3.66 3.19
N GLU A 98 9.79 4.64 3.41
CA GLU A 98 9.69 5.39 4.68
C GLU A 98 8.70 4.73 5.66
N ALA A 99 7.98 3.70 5.22
CA ALA A 99 7.03 2.90 5.99
C ALA A 99 6.87 1.52 5.33
N ASP A 100 6.19 0.58 6.01
CA ASP A 100 5.93 -0.78 5.53
C ASP A 100 5.35 -0.87 4.09
N GLY A 101 4.62 0.17 3.67
CA GLY A 101 4.14 0.30 2.30
C GLY A 101 3.24 1.52 2.08
N VAL A 102 3.12 1.90 0.81
CA VAL A 102 2.16 2.91 0.33
C VAL A 102 0.97 2.20 -0.30
N TYR A 103 -0.24 2.68 0.00
CA TYR A 103 -1.48 2.06 -0.43
C TYR A 103 -2.39 3.06 -1.11
N ILE A 104 -3.31 2.56 -1.94
CA ILE A 104 -4.40 3.33 -2.53
C ILE A 104 -5.76 2.66 -2.32
N SER A 105 -6.84 3.44 -2.33
CA SER A 105 -8.19 2.90 -2.39
C SER A 105 -8.40 2.19 -3.73
N LEU A 106 -8.81 0.92 -3.70
CA LEU A 106 -8.98 0.13 -4.91
C LEU A 106 -10.21 0.56 -5.72
N ASN A 107 -11.25 1.04 -5.04
CA ASN A 107 -12.51 1.46 -5.66
C ASN A 107 -12.67 3.00 -5.62
N PRO A 108 -13.46 3.58 -6.53
CA PRO A 108 -13.74 5.01 -6.55
C PRO A 108 -14.35 5.49 -5.23
N VAL A 109 -13.79 6.56 -4.70
CA VAL A 109 -14.32 7.20 -3.48
C VAL A 109 -15.30 8.31 -3.86
N ASN A 110 -16.26 8.58 -2.97
CA ASN A 110 -17.18 9.69 -3.11
C ASN A 110 -16.40 11.01 -3.32
N GLN A 111 -16.72 11.73 -4.40
CA GLN A 111 -15.99 12.93 -4.82
C GLN A 111 -15.88 14.00 -3.73
N ALA A 112 -16.85 14.10 -2.82
CA ALA A 112 -16.81 15.05 -1.71
C ALA A 112 -15.59 14.84 -0.79
N LEU A 113 -15.04 13.63 -0.72
CA LEU A 113 -13.86 13.32 0.09
C LEU A 113 -12.58 13.95 -0.46
N PHE A 114 -12.56 14.40 -1.72
CA PHE A 114 -11.44 15.17 -2.28
C PHE A 114 -11.08 16.37 -1.40
N ALA A 115 -12.07 17.01 -0.77
CA ALA A 115 -11.87 18.16 0.10
C ALA A 115 -11.09 17.83 1.40
N ARG A 116 -10.92 16.56 1.79
CA ARG A 116 -10.16 16.18 2.99
C ARG A 116 -8.67 16.48 2.84
N ALA A 117 -8.11 16.29 1.65
CA ALA A 117 -6.70 16.56 1.36
C ALA A 117 -6.48 16.61 -0.17
N ALA A 118 -7.01 17.65 -0.81
CA ALA A 118 -7.02 17.79 -2.27
C ALA A 118 -5.61 17.79 -2.89
N ASN A 119 -5.30 16.74 -3.66
CA ASN A 119 -4.06 16.53 -4.41
C ASN A 119 -2.78 16.68 -3.58
N ARG A 120 -2.82 16.23 -2.32
CA ARG A 120 -1.68 16.19 -1.40
C ARG A 120 -1.94 15.19 -0.28
N CYS A 121 -0.89 14.72 0.37
CA CYS A 121 -1.01 13.98 1.62
C CYS A 121 -0.90 14.86 2.87
N VAL A 122 -1.48 14.40 3.98
CA VAL A 122 -1.37 14.95 5.33
C VAL A 122 -0.96 13.88 6.32
N ALA A 123 -0.08 14.23 7.26
CA ALA A 123 0.23 13.40 8.42
C ALA A 123 -0.90 13.43 9.45
N TYR A 124 -0.93 12.44 10.35
CA TYR A 124 -1.93 12.32 11.42
C TYR A 124 -3.38 12.38 10.94
N ALA A 125 -3.68 11.77 9.79
CA ALA A 125 -5.04 11.73 9.27
C ALA A 125 -5.99 11.01 10.24
N GLU A 126 -6.92 11.76 10.83
CA GLU A 126 -7.93 11.22 11.77
C GLU A 126 -9.09 10.52 11.04
N ARG A 127 -9.36 10.92 9.80
CA ARG A 127 -10.46 10.41 8.98
C ARG A 127 -9.94 9.94 7.64
N THR A 128 -10.20 8.68 7.34
CA THR A 128 -9.88 8.07 6.06
C THR A 128 -11.14 7.50 5.40
N THR A 129 -11.02 6.99 4.18
CA THR A 129 -12.16 6.37 3.48
C THR A 129 -12.60 5.12 4.22
N GLN A 130 -13.92 4.97 4.32
CA GLN A 130 -14.62 3.80 4.88
C GLN A 130 -15.57 3.24 3.82
N ASP A 131 -16.19 2.09 4.09
CA ASP A 131 -16.95 1.33 3.10
C ASP A 131 -18.14 2.11 2.52
N GLU A 132 -18.85 2.87 3.34
CA GLU A 132 -19.98 3.71 2.94
C GLU A 132 -19.60 4.90 2.04
N HIS A 133 -18.30 5.22 1.97
CA HIS A 133 -17.78 6.29 1.12
C HIS A 133 -17.44 5.80 -0.30
N ILE A 134 -17.54 4.50 -0.58
CA ILE A 134 -17.24 3.92 -1.90
C ILE A 134 -18.49 3.98 -2.77
N THR A 135 -18.35 4.48 -4.00
CA THR A 135 -19.50 4.69 -4.89
C THR A 135 -19.86 3.45 -5.71
N SER A 136 -18.89 2.60 -5.99
CA SER A 136 -19.06 1.41 -6.82
C SER A 136 -17.92 0.43 -6.62
N ARG A 137 -18.14 -0.83 -7.02
CA ARG A 137 -17.14 -1.90 -6.97
C ARG A 137 -16.56 -2.08 -8.38
N ARG A 138 -15.24 -2.06 -8.46
CA ARG A 138 -14.48 -2.11 -9.72
C ARG A 138 -13.59 -3.33 -9.87
N TRP A 139 -13.30 -3.99 -8.75
CA TRP A 139 -12.37 -5.10 -8.70
C TRP A 139 -12.84 -6.20 -7.74
N LEU A 140 -12.75 -7.46 -8.18
CA LEU A 140 -12.53 -8.59 -7.29
C LEU A 140 -11.01 -8.70 -7.09
N PHE A 141 -10.55 -8.42 -5.87
CA PHE A 141 -9.14 -8.49 -5.51
C PHE A 141 -8.84 -9.79 -4.79
N ILE A 142 -7.91 -10.56 -5.35
CA ILE A 142 -7.40 -11.79 -4.76
C ILE A 142 -5.95 -11.54 -4.38
N ASP A 143 -5.61 -11.77 -3.12
CA ASP A 143 -4.28 -11.57 -2.55
C ASP A 143 -3.74 -12.92 -2.05
N CYS A 144 -2.73 -13.45 -2.73
CA CYS A 144 -2.05 -14.69 -2.40
C CYS A 144 -0.76 -14.36 -1.65
N ASP A 145 -0.66 -14.73 -0.39
CA ASP A 145 0.44 -14.35 0.50
C ASP A 145 1.00 -15.58 1.22
N ALA A 146 2.32 -15.62 1.41
CA ALA A 146 2.94 -16.69 2.19
C ALA A 146 2.64 -16.52 3.69
N LYS A 147 2.29 -17.62 4.36
CA LYS A 147 2.09 -17.71 5.81
C LYS A 147 3.44 -17.52 6.51
N ARG A 148 3.61 -16.37 7.15
CA ARG A 148 4.84 -15.97 7.87
C ARG A 148 4.49 -15.15 9.11
N PRO A 149 5.43 -14.96 10.05
CA PRO A 149 5.23 -14.04 11.17
C PRO A 149 4.77 -12.65 10.72
N ALA A 150 3.89 -12.02 11.48
CA ALA A 150 3.39 -10.69 11.14
C ALA A 150 4.51 -9.64 11.22
N GLY A 151 4.50 -8.66 10.31
CA GLY A 151 5.39 -7.51 10.34
C GLY A 151 6.74 -7.70 9.65
N ILE A 152 6.96 -8.80 8.93
CA ILE A 152 8.20 -9.05 8.17
C ILE A 152 7.93 -9.37 6.70
N SER A 153 8.95 -9.14 5.86
CA SER A 153 8.91 -9.45 4.44
C SER A 153 9.11 -10.95 4.16
N ALA A 154 8.62 -11.41 3.02
CA ALA A 154 8.74 -12.79 2.57
C ALA A 154 10.20 -13.14 2.19
N THR A 155 10.61 -14.39 2.44
CA THR A 155 11.83 -14.94 1.83
C THR A 155 11.66 -15.07 0.31
N ASP A 156 12.73 -15.34 -0.43
CA ASP A 156 12.64 -15.58 -1.88
C ASP A 156 11.74 -16.79 -2.21
N ASP A 157 11.87 -17.88 -1.45
CA ASP A 157 11.05 -19.09 -1.63
C ASP A 157 9.58 -18.85 -1.28
N GLU A 158 9.31 -18.14 -0.17
CA GLU A 158 7.96 -17.75 0.24
C GLU A 158 7.29 -16.86 -0.84
N HIS A 159 8.03 -15.88 -1.36
CA HIS A 159 7.57 -14.97 -2.40
C HIS A 159 7.28 -15.72 -3.71
N ALA A 160 8.20 -16.57 -4.17
CA ALA A 160 8.04 -17.37 -5.38
C ALA A 160 6.84 -18.31 -5.30
N ALA A 161 6.64 -18.99 -4.17
CA ALA A 161 5.50 -19.86 -3.95
C ALA A 161 4.17 -19.10 -3.96
N ALA A 162 4.12 -17.89 -3.40
CA ALA A 162 2.93 -17.05 -3.43
C ALA A 162 2.58 -16.57 -4.86
N LEU A 163 3.58 -16.21 -5.66
CA LEU A 163 3.39 -15.88 -7.09
C LEU A 163 2.93 -17.10 -7.89
N GLN A 164 3.47 -18.29 -7.61
CA GLN A 164 3.01 -19.52 -8.25
C GLN A 164 1.54 -19.81 -7.92
N ARG A 165 1.14 -19.66 -6.65
CA ARG A 165 -0.26 -19.85 -6.24
C ARG A 165 -1.21 -18.86 -6.94
N ALA A 166 -0.79 -17.61 -7.15
CA ALA A 166 -1.57 -16.66 -7.93
C ALA A 166 -1.75 -17.12 -9.39
N GLU A 167 -0.73 -17.68 -10.04
CA GLU A 167 -0.88 -18.21 -11.40
C GLU A 167 -1.78 -19.45 -11.44
N GLU A 168 -1.74 -20.33 -10.42
CA GLU A 168 -2.64 -21.48 -10.28
C GLU A 168 -4.10 -21.04 -10.13
N VAL A 169 -4.36 -20.02 -9.31
CA VAL A 169 -5.69 -19.40 -9.17
C VAL A 169 -6.16 -18.80 -10.50
N ARG A 170 -5.27 -18.08 -11.21
CA ARG A 170 -5.55 -17.49 -12.52
C ARG A 170 -5.90 -18.56 -13.56
N ALA A 171 -5.15 -19.67 -13.60
CA ALA A 171 -5.43 -20.78 -14.51
C ALA A 171 -6.80 -21.41 -14.24
N PHE A 172 -7.14 -21.66 -12.97
CA PHE A 172 -8.45 -22.18 -12.58
C PHE A 172 -9.59 -21.24 -12.95
N LEU A 173 -9.45 -19.94 -12.70
CA LEU A 173 -10.50 -18.97 -13.05
C LEU A 173 -10.68 -18.86 -14.56
N ARG A 174 -9.61 -18.99 -15.35
CA ARG A 174 -9.68 -19.08 -16.81
C ARG A 174 -10.48 -20.31 -17.26
N GLU A 175 -10.31 -21.47 -16.61
CA GLU A 175 -11.12 -22.67 -16.89
C GLU A 175 -12.60 -22.47 -16.59
N LEU A 176 -12.93 -21.63 -15.59
CA LEU A 176 -14.30 -21.21 -15.30
C LEU A 176 -14.84 -20.15 -16.27
N GLY A 177 -14.03 -19.67 -17.21
CA GLY A 177 -14.41 -18.65 -18.18
C GLY A 177 -14.23 -17.21 -17.71
N PHE A 178 -13.48 -16.96 -16.62
CA PHE A 178 -13.13 -15.59 -16.24
C PHE A 178 -12.21 -14.97 -17.30
N PRO A 179 -12.33 -13.64 -17.54
CA PRO A 179 -11.40 -12.91 -18.38
C PRO A 179 -10.01 -12.83 -17.73
N GLU A 180 -9.00 -12.40 -18.48
CA GLU A 180 -7.66 -12.20 -17.92
C GLU A 180 -7.63 -11.06 -16.88
N PRO A 181 -7.03 -11.29 -15.69
CA PRO A 181 -6.89 -10.27 -14.65
C PRO A 181 -5.67 -9.37 -14.92
N VAL A 182 -5.61 -8.24 -14.21
CA VAL A 182 -4.29 -7.64 -13.92
C VAL A 182 -3.59 -8.53 -12.91
N TYR A 183 -2.40 -9.03 -13.26
CA TYR A 183 -1.54 -9.78 -12.36
C TYR A 183 -0.36 -8.92 -11.90
N ALA A 184 -0.12 -8.89 -10.60
CA ALA A 184 0.91 -8.05 -10.00
C ALA A 184 1.65 -8.75 -8.85
N ASP A 185 2.86 -8.27 -8.60
CA ASP A 185 3.74 -8.66 -7.51
C ASP A 185 3.65 -7.59 -6.41
N SER A 186 3.23 -7.99 -5.22
CA SER A 186 3.05 -7.12 -4.04
C SER A 186 4.35 -6.86 -3.27
N GLY A 187 5.47 -7.39 -3.77
CA GLY A 187 6.77 -7.48 -3.12
C GLY A 187 6.86 -8.59 -2.07
N ASN A 188 5.74 -9.27 -1.77
CA ASN A 188 5.64 -10.32 -0.77
C ASN A 188 4.78 -11.52 -1.21
N GLY A 189 3.89 -11.29 -2.18
CA GLY A 189 2.97 -12.27 -2.70
C GLY A 189 2.39 -11.82 -4.05
N GLY A 190 1.42 -12.58 -4.55
CA GLY A 190 0.78 -12.34 -5.84
C GLY A 190 -0.60 -11.71 -5.68
N HIS A 191 -0.87 -10.68 -6.48
CA HIS A 191 -2.19 -10.04 -6.55
C HIS A 191 -2.84 -10.34 -7.90
N LEU A 192 -4.11 -10.73 -7.91
CA LEU A 192 -4.96 -10.77 -9.10
C LEU A 192 -6.12 -9.78 -8.94
N LEU A 193 -6.33 -8.95 -9.97
CA LEU A 193 -7.42 -8.00 -10.01
C LEU A 193 -8.30 -8.28 -11.22
N TYR A 194 -9.47 -8.86 -10.95
CA TYR A 194 -10.50 -9.09 -11.96
C TYR A 194 -11.45 -7.89 -11.98
N ARG A 195 -11.63 -7.30 -13.16
CA ARG A 195 -12.47 -6.12 -13.35
C ARG A 195 -13.94 -6.53 -13.17
N VAL A 196 -14.70 -5.82 -12.33
CA VAL A 196 -16.16 -6.01 -12.15
C VAL A 196 -16.89 -4.67 -12.23
N ASP A 197 -18.14 -4.62 -12.64
CA ASP A 197 -18.92 -3.38 -12.60
C ASP A 197 -20.19 -3.57 -11.77
N LEU A 198 -20.05 -3.36 -10.46
CA LEU A 198 -21.10 -3.68 -9.50
C LEU A 198 -21.39 -2.49 -8.57
N PRO A 199 -22.62 -2.35 -8.06
CA PRO A 199 -22.95 -1.34 -7.05
C PRO A 199 -22.29 -1.68 -5.71
N ASN A 200 -22.14 -0.69 -4.84
CA ASN A 200 -21.70 -0.90 -3.46
C ASN A 200 -22.90 -1.26 -2.57
N THR A 201 -23.27 -2.54 -2.54
CA THR A 201 -24.37 -3.05 -1.70
C THR A 201 -23.91 -4.19 -0.78
N ALA A 202 -24.75 -4.51 0.21
CA ALA A 202 -24.51 -5.62 1.12
C ALA A 202 -24.50 -6.98 0.38
N GLU A 203 -25.35 -7.14 -0.64
CA GLU A 203 -25.44 -8.35 -1.46
C GLU A 203 -24.16 -8.56 -2.27
N VAL A 204 -23.63 -7.50 -2.90
CA VAL A 204 -22.36 -7.55 -3.63
C VAL A 204 -21.21 -7.84 -2.67
N THR A 205 -21.22 -7.24 -1.48
CA THR A 205 -20.21 -7.51 -0.44
C THR A 205 -20.23 -9.00 -0.03
N ALA A 206 -21.42 -9.57 0.18
CA ALA A 206 -21.59 -10.98 0.51
C ALA A 206 -21.11 -11.89 -0.63
N LEU A 207 -21.44 -11.56 -1.89
CA LEU A 207 -21.01 -12.31 -3.07
C LEU A 207 -19.48 -12.35 -3.18
N LEU A 208 -18.81 -11.20 -3.13
CA LEU A 208 -17.35 -11.14 -3.25
C LEU A 208 -16.67 -11.86 -2.08
N LYS A 209 -17.24 -11.79 -0.87
CA LYS A 209 -16.77 -12.58 0.28
C LYS A 209 -16.87 -14.08 0.03
N GLN A 210 -17.98 -14.55 -0.57
CA GLN A 210 -18.15 -15.96 -0.92
C GLN A 210 -17.19 -16.40 -2.02
N CYS A 211 -16.95 -15.57 -3.05
CA CYS A 211 -15.94 -15.86 -4.07
C CYS A 211 -14.54 -16.08 -3.44
N LEU A 212 -14.14 -15.20 -2.53
CA LEU A 212 -12.85 -15.34 -1.83
C LEU A 212 -12.82 -16.56 -0.90
N ALA A 213 -13.92 -16.87 -0.22
CA ALA A 213 -14.02 -18.08 0.59
C ALA A 213 -13.91 -19.35 -0.26
N ALA A 214 -14.46 -19.35 -1.47
CA ALA A 214 -14.37 -20.46 -2.40
C ALA A 214 -12.94 -20.71 -2.88
N LEU A 215 -12.26 -19.63 -3.28
CA LEU A 215 -10.85 -19.68 -3.64
C LEU A 215 -9.99 -20.15 -2.46
N ARG A 216 -10.22 -19.59 -1.27
CA ARG A 216 -9.52 -19.99 -0.05
C ARG A 216 -9.69 -21.47 0.25
N PHE A 217 -10.90 -22.00 0.18
CA PHE A 217 -11.17 -23.43 0.42
C PHE A 217 -10.39 -24.32 -0.54
N ARG A 218 -10.25 -23.91 -1.80
CA ARG A 218 -9.56 -24.68 -2.84
C ARG A 218 -8.04 -24.57 -2.77
N PHE A 219 -7.53 -23.41 -2.37
CA PHE A 219 -6.15 -23.01 -2.59
C PHE A 219 -5.38 -22.59 -1.33
N ASP A 220 -5.96 -22.60 -0.13
CA ASP A 220 -5.15 -22.48 1.08
C ASP A 220 -4.40 -23.79 1.35
N ASP A 221 -3.14 -23.67 1.78
CA ASP A 221 -2.38 -24.80 2.32
C ASP A 221 -1.52 -24.38 3.52
N THR A 222 -0.55 -25.19 3.92
CA THR A 222 0.32 -24.87 5.06
C THR A 222 1.28 -23.71 4.80
N ALA A 223 1.58 -23.41 3.54
CA ALA A 223 2.56 -22.42 3.13
C ALA A 223 1.89 -21.13 2.62
N ILE A 224 0.82 -21.22 1.84
CA ILE A 224 0.17 -20.07 1.19
C ILE A 224 -1.27 -19.91 1.67
N GLU A 225 -1.70 -18.65 1.81
CA GLU A 225 -3.10 -18.28 2.02
C GLU A 225 -3.60 -17.30 0.97
N ILE A 226 -4.90 -17.36 0.72
CA ILE A 226 -5.65 -16.31 0.03
C ILE A 226 -6.32 -15.43 1.09
N ASP A 227 -6.02 -14.12 1.11
CA ASP A 227 -6.63 -13.18 2.06
C ASP A 227 -8.12 -12.97 1.79
N SER A 228 -8.92 -13.79 2.46
CA SER A 228 -10.39 -13.72 2.45
C SER A 228 -10.97 -12.47 3.13
N SER A 229 -10.15 -11.54 3.65
CA SER A 229 -10.62 -10.28 4.23
C SER A 229 -10.75 -9.15 3.20
N THR A 230 -10.21 -9.32 1.99
CA THR A 230 -10.13 -8.29 0.94
C THR A 230 -11.48 -7.91 0.30
N TYR A 231 -12.59 -8.53 0.72
CA TYR A 231 -13.93 -8.29 0.16
C TYR A 231 -14.54 -6.91 0.47
N ASN A 232 -14.09 -6.18 1.50
CA ASN A 232 -14.78 -4.96 1.93
C ASN A 232 -14.69 -3.81 0.89
N ALA A 233 -15.65 -2.88 0.94
CA ALA A 233 -15.81 -1.84 -0.08
C ALA A 233 -14.56 -0.96 -0.26
N SER A 234 -14.02 -0.48 0.86
CA SER A 234 -12.88 0.45 0.96
C SER A 234 -11.52 -0.24 1.03
N ARG A 235 -11.43 -1.49 0.55
CA ARG A 235 -10.17 -2.24 0.56
C ARG A 235 -9.05 -1.41 -0.09
N MET A 236 -7.97 -1.28 0.67
CA MET A 236 -6.74 -0.64 0.21
C MET A 236 -5.86 -1.69 -0.46
N ILE A 237 -5.20 -1.33 -1.54
CA ILE A 237 -4.22 -2.15 -2.24
C ILE A 237 -2.86 -1.47 -2.18
N LYS A 238 -1.78 -2.25 -2.14
CA LYS A 238 -0.43 -1.71 -2.20
C LYS A 238 -0.23 -1.04 -3.56
N LEU A 239 0.35 0.16 -3.56
CA LEU A 239 0.57 0.95 -4.77
C LEU A 239 1.77 0.40 -5.53
N TYR A 240 1.52 -0.20 -6.69
CA TYR A 240 2.58 -0.77 -7.54
C TYR A 240 3.59 0.31 -7.96
N GLY A 241 4.87 -0.05 -7.99
CA GLY A 241 5.99 0.86 -8.18
C GLY A 241 6.61 1.40 -6.88
N THR A 242 6.01 1.10 -5.72
CA THR A 242 6.56 1.45 -4.39
C THR A 242 7.20 0.25 -3.70
N LEU A 243 8.11 0.52 -2.74
CA LEU A 243 8.80 -0.51 -1.97
C LEU A 243 7.86 -1.15 -0.93
N ALA A 244 7.79 -2.48 -0.91
CA ALA A 244 7.21 -3.23 0.18
C ALA A 244 8.28 -3.48 1.24
N ALA A 245 8.17 -2.78 2.37
CA ALA A 245 9.25 -2.61 3.34
C ALA A 245 8.86 -3.06 4.76
N LYS A 246 8.13 -4.18 4.87
CA LYS A 246 7.73 -4.71 6.18
C LYS A 246 8.96 -5.26 6.91
N GLY A 247 9.21 -4.76 8.12
CA GLY A 247 10.33 -5.19 8.97
C GLY A 247 11.68 -4.72 8.43
N ASP A 248 12.77 -5.29 8.93
CA ASP A 248 14.12 -4.95 8.48
C ASP A 248 14.46 -5.58 7.12
N ASP A 249 15.24 -4.88 6.31
CA ASP A 249 15.76 -5.38 5.04
C ASP A 249 17.02 -6.22 5.30
N ILE A 250 16.88 -7.54 5.21
CA ILE A 250 17.97 -8.51 5.40
C ILE A 250 18.03 -9.47 4.21
N PRO A 251 19.20 -10.07 3.89
CA PRO A 251 19.35 -10.96 2.75
C PRO A 251 18.31 -12.09 2.68
N GLU A 252 17.89 -12.62 3.82
CA GLU A 252 16.92 -13.72 3.90
C GLU A 252 15.48 -13.27 3.67
N ARG A 253 15.16 -11.99 3.91
CA ARG A 253 13.81 -11.40 3.85
C ARG A 253 13.86 -10.00 3.25
N PRO A 254 14.31 -9.88 1.99
CA PRO A 254 14.59 -8.58 1.41
C PRO A 254 13.30 -7.78 1.17
N HIS A 255 13.43 -6.46 1.22
CA HIS A 255 12.40 -5.55 0.73
C HIS A 255 12.37 -5.62 -0.80
N ARG A 256 11.17 -5.56 -1.39
CA ARG A 256 11.00 -5.68 -2.85
C ARG A 256 10.09 -4.58 -3.38
N TYR A 257 10.43 -4.06 -4.57
CA TYR A 257 9.53 -3.19 -5.29
C TYR A 257 8.32 -3.97 -5.78
N THR A 258 7.16 -3.40 -5.54
CA THR A 258 5.90 -3.87 -6.10
C THR A 258 5.83 -3.54 -7.59
N ARG A 259 5.19 -4.39 -8.40
CA ARG A 259 5.15 -4.20 -9.86
C ARG A 259 3.95 -4.88 -10.50
N LEU A 260 3.48 -4.31 -11.59
CA LEU A 260 2.57 -4.99 -12.49
C LEU A 260 3.36 -6.05 -13.29
N MET A 261 2.92 -7.29 -13.24
CA MET A 261 3.57 -8.43 -13.92
C MET A 261 2.95 -8.67 -15.28
N ASN A 262 1.62 -8.59 -15.36
CA ASN A 262 0.87 -8.70 -16.59
C ASN A 262 -0.37 -7.81 -16.53
N VAL A 263 -0.55 -6.98 -17.55
CA VAL A 263 -1.76 -6.17 -17.76
C VAL A 263 -2.35 -6.64 -19.09
N PRO A 264 -3.60 -7.13 -19.13
CA PRO A 264 -4.21 -7.55 -20.38
C PRO A 264 -4.41 -6.34 -21.29
N GLU A 265 -4.34 -6.56 -22.62
CA GLU A 265 -4.54 -5.49 -23.61
C GLU A 265 -5.91 -4.82 -23.46
N ARG A 266 -6.93 -5.60 -23.04
CA ARG A 266 -8.27 -5.12 -22.71
C ARG A 266 -8.70 -5.66 -21.35
N LEU A 267 -9.16 -4.76 -20.49
CA LEU A 267 -9.77 -5.12 -19.20
C LEU A 267 -11.25 -5.44 -19.42
N GLU A 268 -11.55 -6.71 -19.58
CA GLU A 268 -12.92 -7.21 -19.71
C GLU A 268 -13.59 -7.34 -18.34
N VAL A 269 -14.87 -6.96 -18.26
CA VAL A 269 -15.66 -7.06 -17.03
C VAL A 269 -16.06 -8.52 -16.80
N THR A 270 -15.65 -9.08 -15.66
CA THR A 270 -16.15 -10.37 -15.18
C THR A 270 -17.64 -10.25 -14.90
N SER A 271 -18.43 -11.14 -15.52
CA SER A 271 -19.89 -11.11 -15.40
C SER A 271 -20.36 -11.51 -14.00
N LEU A 272 -21.59 -11.10 -13.65
CA LEU A 272 -22.20 -11.45 -12.37
C LEU A 272 -22.39 -12.97 -12.25
N GLU A 273 -22.74 -13.64 -13.35
CA GLU A 273 -22.96 -15.08 -13.41
C GLU A 273 -21.67 -15.85 -13.09
N LEU A 274 -20.52 -15.40 -13.59
CA LEU A 274 -19.22 -16.01 -13.29
C LEU A 274 -18.85 -15.86 -11.81
N LEU A 275 -19.12 -14.69 -11.21
CA LEU A 275 -18.91 -14.47 -9.78
C LEU A 275 -19.82 -15.37 -8.93
N GLN A 276 -21.10 -15.48 -9.30
CA GLN A 276 -22.06 -16.37 -8.64
C GLN A 276 -21.67 -17.84 -8.78
N HIS A 277 -21.21 -18.25 -9.97
CA HIS A 277 -20.72 -19.60 -10.22
C HIS A 277 -19.52 -19.92 -9.32
N LEU A 278 -18.53 -19.03 -9.26
CA LEU A 278 -17.38 -19.17 -8.36
C LEU A 278 -17.82 -19.27 -6.89
N ALA A 279 -18.70 -18.37 -6.44
CA ALA A 279 -19.20 -18.37 -5.06
C ALA A 279 -19.93 -19.67 -4.66
N ALA A 280 -20.49 -20.39 -5.64
CA ALA A 280 -21.20 -21.66 -5.43
C ALA A 280 -20.31 -22.92 -5.53
N THR A 281 -18.98 -22.77 -5.70
CA THR A 281 -18.05 -23.90 -5.78
C THR A 281 -17.62 -24.47 -4.41
N VAL A 282 -18.22 -23.98 -3.32
CA VAL A 282 -18.03 -24.44 -1.92
C VAL A 282 -19.32 -24.84 -1.26
#